data_AF-A0A7W1E463-F1
#
_entry.id   AF-A0A7W1E463-F1
#
_cell.length_a   1.000
_cell.length_b   1.000
_cell.length_c   1.000
_cell.angle_alpha   90.00
_cell.angle_beta   90.00
_cell.angle_gamma   90.00
#
_symmetry.space_group_name_H-M   'P 1'
#
loop_
_entity.id
_entity.type
_entity.pdbx_description
1 polymer ?
#
loop_
_entity_poly.entity_id
_entity_poly.type
_entity_poly.pdbx_seq_one_letter_code
_entity_poly.pdbx_strand_id
1 'polypeptide(L)'
;MTLDPIVARKTWRTLEPYHGMIYFVADAADRYAALGIKDRAGYFASRAAPMGAVSADVVIATFFNFHPALVRAAIPAAWSAASPAEILDARLDAADAALRRLVPDAVGSPDAKEAAALART
;
A
#
# COMPACT_ATOMS: atom_id res chain seq x y z
N MET A 1 -6.09 16.16 -22.96
CA MET A 1 -4.66 15.93 -23.23
C MET A 1 -4.39 14.45 -23.05
N THR A 2 -4.04 13.73 -24.11
CA THR A 2 -3.76 12.29 -24.05
C THR A 2 -2.28 12.10 -23.70
N LEU A 3 -1.97 11.34 -22.66
CA LEU A 3 -0.57 11.02 -22.31
C LEU A 3 0.04 10.13 -23.39
N ASP A 4 1.27 10.41 -23.83
CA ASP A 4 2.02 9.53 -24.72
C ASP A 4 2.22 8.15 -24.06
N PRO A 5 1.89 7.03 -24.73
CA PRO A 5 2.00 5.69 -24.14
C PRO A 5 3.42 5.29 -23.70
N ILE A 6 4.46 5.77 -24.40
CA ILE A 6 5.86 5.54 -24.03
C ILE A 6 6.20 6.30 -22.77
N VAL A 7 5.75 7.56 -22.65
CA VAL A 7 5.90 8.35 -21.41
C VAL A 7 5.20 7.65 -20.26
N ALA A 8 3.93 7.25 -20.44
CA ALA A 8 3.18 6.53 -19.41
C ALA A 8 3.89 5.24 -18.94
N ARG A 9 4.41 4.45 -19.89
CA ARG A 9 5.13 3.20 -19.57
C ARG A 9 6.43 3.46 -18.81
N LYS A 10 7.20 4.48 -19.21
CA LYS A 10 8.45 4.86 -18.52
C LYS A 10 8.15 5.33 -17.10
N THR A 11 7.18 6.21 -16.93
CA THR A 11 6.74 6.69 -15.60
C THR A 11 6.35 5.53 -14.69
N TRP A 12 5.53 4.59 -15.19
CA TRP A 12 5.17 3.40 -14.42
C TRP A 12 6.40 2.58 -14.01
N ARG A 13 7.33 2.28 -14.94
CA ARG A 13 8.54 1.50 -14.61
C ARG A 13 9.43 2.18 -13.57
N THR A 14 9.49 3.51 -13.58
CA THR A 14 10.28 4.28 -12.61
C THR A 14 9.63 4.29 -11.22
N LEU A 15 8.30 4.39 -11.15
CA LEU A 15 7.57 4.48 -9.87
C LEU A 15 7.21 3.11 -9.29
N GLU A 16 7.20 2.05 -10.10
CA GLU A 16 6.83 0.70 -9.67
C GLU A 16 7.67 0.20 -8.48
N PRO A 17 9.01 0.37 -8.42
CA PRO A 17 9.78 -0.09 -7.27
C PRO A 17 9.39 0.61 -5.95
N TYR A 18 9.06 1.90 -6.00
CA TYR A 18 8.59 2.65 -4.84
C TYR A 18 7.22 2.16 -4.36
N HIS A 19 6.34 1.80 -5.29
CA HIS A 19 5.03 1.24 -4.97
C HIS A 19 5.10 -0.22 -4.52
N GLY A 20 5.86 -1.05 -5.24
CA GLY A 20 5.92 -2.50 -5.07
C GLY A 20 6.55 -2.91 -3.76
N MET A 21 7.54 -2.14 -3.27
CA MET A 21 8.26 -2.46 -2.03
C MET A 21 7.34 -2.68 -0.84
N ILE A 22 6.26 -1.90 -0.70
CA ILE A 22 5.40 -1.93 0.48
C ILE A 22 4.67 -3.27 0.68
N TYR A 23 4.57 -4.07 -0.39
CA TYR A 23 3.95 -5.39 -0.33
C TYR A 23 4.89 -6.48 0.19
N PHE A 24 6.20 -6.22 0.21
CA PHE A 24 7.23 -7.24 0.42
C PHE A 24 8.30 -6.86 1.46
N VAL A 25 8.39 -5.60 1.89
CA VAL A 25 9.31 -5.20 2.95
C VAL A 25 8.90 -5.81 4.29
N ALA A 26 9.88 -6.28 5.05
CA ALA A 26 9.67 -6.82 6.40
C ALA A 26 9.01 -5.79 7.34
N ASP A 27 9.37 -4.51 7.18
CA ASP A 27 8.80 -3.37 7.90
C ASP A 27 7.27 -3.38 7.94
N ALA A 28 6.61 -3.80 6.84
CA ALA A 28 5.15 -3.86 6.74
C ALA A 28 4.59 -5.10 7.43
N ALA A 29 5.20 -6.27 7.20
CA ALA A 29 4.79 -7.51 7.83
C ALA A 29 4.82 -7.42 9.36
N ASP A 30 5.90 -6.85 9.92
CA ASP A 30 6.08 -6.70 11.37
C ASP A 30 5.02 -5.78 11.99
N ARG A 31 4.69 -4.67 11.32
CA ARG A 31 3.68 -3.72 11.79
C ARG A 31 2.27 -4.28 11.71
N TYR A 32 1.93 -5.01 10.65
CA TYR A 32 0.63 -5.68 10.56
C TYR A 32 0.50 -6.80 11.60
N ALA A 33 1.58 -7.55 11.86
CA ALA A 33 1.59 -8.58 12.90
C ALA A 33 1.36 -7.98 14.30
N ALA A 34 1.92 -6.80 14.58
CA ALA A 34 1.68 -6.06 15.83
C ALA A 34 0.20 -5.65 16.01
N LEU A 35 -0.53 -5.46 14.92
CA LEU A 35 -1.99 -5.23 14.92
C LEU A 35 -2.81 -6.53 14.99
N GLY A 36 -2.17 -7.69 15.19
CA GLY A 36 -2.83 -8.99 15.20
C GLY A 36 -3.21 -9.53 13.81
N ILE A 37 -2.76 -8.88 12.74
CA ILE A 37 -3.07 -9.26 11.36
C ILE A 37 -1.99 -10.23 10.87
N LYS A 38 -2.41 -11.45 10.52
CA LYS A 38 -1.51 -12.54 10.12
C LYS A 38 -1.54 -12.80 8.62
N ASP A 39 -0.49 -13.44 8.14
CA ASP A 39 -0.40 -14.01 6.79
C ASP A 39 -0.70 -12.98 5.68
N ARG A 40 -1.39 -13.42 4.63
CA ARG A 40 -1.78 -12.57 3.49
C ARG A 40 -2.90 -11.58 3.83
N ALA A 41 -3.44 -11.58 5.05
CA ALA A 41 -4.51 -10.63 5.39
C ALA A 41 -4.00 -9.20 5.38
N GLY A 42 -2.77 -8.94 5.86
CA GLY A 42 -2.15 -7.61 5.81
C GLY A 42 -1.97 -7.09 4.39
N TYR A 43 -1.71 -7.97 3.42
CA TYR A 43 -1.61 -7.60 2.01
C TYR A 43 -2.93 -7.02 1.48
N PHE A 44 -4.06 -7.67 1.75
CA PHE A 44 -5.37 -7.20 1.27
C PHE A 44 -5.88 -6.02 2.09
N ALA A 45 -5.81 -6.13 3.42
CA ALA A 45 -6.35 -5.13 4.33
C ALA A 45 -5.63 -3.79 4.20
N SER A 46 -4.30 -3.78 4.11
CA SER A 46 -3.55 -2.52 3.96
C SER A 46 -3.80 -1.81 2.63
N ARG A 47 -4.16 -2.55 1.57
CA ARG A 47 -4.57 -1.96 0.29
C ARG A 47 -6.00 -1.44 0.32
N ALA A 48 -6.87 -2.11 1.07
CA ALA A 48 -8.29 -1.78 1.17
C ALA A 48 -8.58 -0.70 2.22
N ALA A 49 -7.69 -0.52 3.20
CA ALA A 49 -7.85 0.40 4.33
C ALA A 49 -8.25 1.84 3.94
N PRO A 50 -7.73 2.46 2.86
CA PRO A 50 -8.18 3.78 2.42
C PRO A 50 -9.66 3.86 2.02
N MET A 51 -10.29 2.72 1.67
CA MET A 51 -11.73 2.65 1.37
C MET A 51 -12.60 2.54 2.63
N GLY A 52 -11.99 2.44 3.82
CA GLY A 52 -12.67 2.11 5.07
C GLY A 52 -12.92 0.60 5.22
N ALA A 53 -13.79 0.23 6.17
CA ALA A 53 -14.12 -1.15 6.51
C ALA A 53 -15.11 -1.77 5.50
N VAL A 54 -14.79 -1.72 4.21
CA VAL A 54 -15.62 -2.27 3.14
C VAL A 54 -15.67 -3.80 3.19
N SER A 55 -16.71 -4.38 2.60
CA SER A 55 -16.87 -5.83 2.54
C SER A 55 -15.80 -6.50 1.67
N ALA A 56 -15.58 -7.80 1.89
CA ALA A 56 -14.69 -8.59 1.05
C ALA A 56 -15.09 -8.56 -0.44
N ASP A 57 -16.38 -8.51 -0.75
CA ASP A 57 -16.85 -8.48 -2.14
C ASP A 57 -16.55 -7.14 -2.83
N VAL A 58 -16.57 -6.02 -2.10
CA VAL A 58 -16.08 -4.74 -2.62
C VAL A 58 -14.59 -4.84 -2.93
N VAL A 59 -13.79 -5.42 -2.01
CA VAL A 59 -12.35 -5.63 -2.22
C VAL A 59 -12.08 -6.54 -3.43
N ILE A 60 -12.85 -7.62 -3.60
CA ILE A 60 -12.75 -8.53 -4.76
C ILE A 60 -13.05 -7.76 -6.05
N ALA A 61 -14.13 -6.98 -6.09
CA ALA A 61 -14.51 -6.21 -7.27
C ALA A 61 -13.44 -5.16 -7.62
N THR A 62 -12.90 -4.44 -6.61
CA THR A 62 -11.88 -3.42 -6.82
C THR A 62 -10.55 -3.99 -7.28
N PHE A 63 -10.15 -5.16 -6.77
CA PHE A 63 -8.83 -5.72 -7.08
C PHE A 63 -8.82 -6.76 -8.20
N PHE A 64 -9.99 -7.30 -8.58
CA PHE A 64 -10.38 -8.18 -9.71
C PHE A 64 -9.54 -9.46 -9.96
N ASN A 65 -8.25 -9.48 -9.61
CA ASN A 65 -7.27 -10.48 -9.99
C ASN A 65 -7.02 -11.56 -8.92
N PHE A 66 -7.70 -11.50 -7.77
CA PHE A 66 -7.44 -12.39 -6.64
C PHE A 66 -8.51 -13.47 -6.50
N HIS A 67 -8.09 -14.66 -6.06
CA HIS A 67 -9.01 -15.74 -5.74
C HIS A 67 -9.99 -15.31 -4.63
N PRO A 68 -11.31 -15.27 -4.89
CA PRO A 68 -12.29 -14.69 -3.97
C PRO A 68 -12.26 -15.27 -2.56
N ALA A 69 -12.01 -16.58 -2.41
CA ALA A 69 -12.00 -17.21 -1.09
C ALA A 69 -10.87 -16.69 -0.18
N LEU A 70 -9.72 -16.30 -0.76
CA LEU A 70 -8.62 -15.73 0.02
C LEU A 70 -9.01 -14.37 0.60
N VAL A 71 -9.67 -13.54 -0.21
CA VAL A 71 -10.12 -12.20 0.21
C VAL A 71 -11.23 -12.30 1.25
N ARG A 72 -12.19 -13.23 1.07
CA ARG A 72 -13.28 -13.47 2.04
C ARG A 72 -12.79 -13.98 3.39
N ALA A 73 -11.69 -14.73 3.43
CA ALA A 73 -11.07 -15.11 4.70
C ALA A 73 -10.27 -13.94 5.33
N ALA A 74 -9.52 -13.20 4.51
CA ALA A 74 -8.61 -12.16 4.97
C ALA A 74 -9.30 -10.91 5.53
N ILE A 75 -10.27 -10.35 4.79
CA ILE A 75 -10.80 -9.02 5.06
C ILE A 75 -11.59 -8.94 6.38
N PRO A 76 -12.55 -9.85 6.66
CA PRO A 76 -13.26 -9.82 7.94
C PRO A 76 -12.33 -10.02 9.14
N ALA A 77 -11.34 -10.91 9.02
CA ALA A 77 -10.37 -11.16 10.07
C ALA A 77 -9.51 -9.92 10.38
N ALA A 78 -9.06 -9.21 9.34
CA ALA A 78 -8.28 -7.99 9.51
C ALA A 78 -9.10 -6.87 10.17
N TRP A 79 -10.35 -6.64 9.74
CA TRP A 79 -11.22 -5.63 10.35
C TRP A 79 -11.61 -5.95 11.79
N SER A 80 -11.65 -7.23 12.16
CA SER A 80 -11.84 -7.63 13.55
C SER A 80 -10.60 -7.41 14.41
N ALA A 81 -9.41 -7.36 13.82
CA ALA A 81 -8.14 -7.21 14.53
C ALA A 81 -7.76 -5.75 14.74
N ALA A 82 -7.96 -4.91 13.71
CA ALA A 82 -7.66 -3.48 13.77
C ALA A 82 -8.57 -2.68 12.84
N SER A 83 -8.74 -1.39 13.16
CA SER A 83 -9.48 -0.47 12.32
C SER A 83 -8.75 -0.19 10.99
N PRO A 84 -9.46 0.20 9.93
CA PRO A 84 -8.84 0.63 8.68
C PRO A 84 -7.83 1.76 8.87
N ALA A 85 -8.08 2.69 9.81
CA ALA A 85 -7.17 3.79 10.11
C ALA A 85 -5.84 3.28 10.68
N GLU A 86 -5.87 2.42 11.71
CA GLU A 86 -4.65 1.82 12.30
C GLU A 86 -3.84 1.04 11.26
N ILE A 87 -4.52 0.32 10.37
CA ILE A 87 -3.87 -0.44 9.30
C ILE A 87 -3.22 0.49 8.26
N LEU A 88 -3.88 1.60 7.93
CA LEU A 88 -3.33 2.60 7.03
C LEU A 88 -2.11 3.30 7.64
N ASP A 89 -2.19 3.68 8.91
CA ASP A 89 -1.08 4.29 9.64
C ASP A 89 0.11 3.34 9.69
N ALA A 90 -0.12 2.07 10.06
CA ALA A 90 0.92 1.04 10.04
C ALA A 90 1.57 0.87 8.66
N ARG A 91 0.79 0.97 7.57
CA ARG A 91 1.31 0.93 6.20
C ARG A 91 2.19 2.14 5.89
N LEU A 92 1.76 3.35 6.29
CA LEU A 92 2.51 4.57 6.05
C LEU A 92 3.81 4.59 6.85
N ASP A 93 3.77 4.17 8.11
CA ASP A 93 4.95 4.03 8.97
C ASP A 93 5.94 2.99 8.42
N ALA A 94 5.44 1.87 7.89
CA ALA A 94 6.28 0.88 7.21
C ALA A 94 6.96 1.49 5.99
N ALA A 95 6.21 2.26 5.19
CA ALA A 95 6.72 2.87 3.98
C ALA A 95 7.79 3.94 4.28
N ASP A 96 7.56 4.81 5.26
CA ASP A 96 8.52 5.85 5.67
C ASP A 96 9.82 5.21 6.17
N ALA A 97 9.73 4.23 7.08
CA ALA A 97 10.91 3.53 7.60
C ALA A 97 11.70 2.82 6.49
N ALA A 98 11.01 2.08 5.61
CA ALA A 98 11.64 1.38 4.51
C ALA A 98 12.33 2.34 3.53
N LEU A 99 11.67 3.42 3.13
CA LEU A 99 12.22 4.38 2.17
C LEU A 99 13.40 5.16 2.73
N ARG A 100 13.34 5.60 4.00
CA ARG A 100 14.48 6.26 4.66
C ARG A 100 15.71 5.37 4.72
N ARG A 101 15.52 4.06 4.88
CA ARG A 101 16.60 3.07 4.90
C ARG A 101 17.14 2.75 3.51
N LEU A 102 16.26 2.62 2.51
CA LEU A 102 16.64 2.16 1.17
C LEU A 102 17.18 3.28 0.27
N VAL A 103 16.68 4.51 0.44
CA VAL A 103 17.05 5.67 -0.40
C VAL A 103 17.24 6.93 0.47
N PRO A 104 18.18 6.91 1.43
CA PRO A 104 18.33 7.96 2.44
C PRO A 104 18.52 9.37 1.85
N ASP A 105 19.24 9.49 0.73
CA ASP A 105 19.52 10.79 0.10
C ASP A 105 18.33 11.34 -0.70
N ALA A 106 17.42 10.47 -1.14
CA ALA A 106 16.22 10.88 -1.86
C ALA A 106 15.13 11.37 -0.91
N VAL A 107 15.02 10.77 0.28
CA VAL A 107 13.99 11.16 1.25
C VAL A 107 14.29 12.54 1.83
N GLY A 108 13.44 13.50 1.49
CA GLY A 108 13.56 14.89 1.97
C GLY A 108 14.39 15.81 1.06
N SER A 109 14.86 15.30 -0.08
CA SER A 109 15.47 16.12 -1.13
C SER A 109 14.50 17.19 -1.64
N PRO A 110 15.00 18.30 -2.22
CA PRO A 110 14.14 19.30 -2.87
C PRO A 110 13.20 18.69 -3.91
N ASP A 111 13.73 17.81 -4.76
CA ASP A 111 12.97 17.13 -5.82
C ASP A 111 11.84 16.24 -5.24
N ALA A 112 12.11 15.50 -4.17
CA ALA A 112 11.09 14.67 -3.53
C ALA A 112 9.98 15.51 -2.88
N LYS A 113 10.34 16.67 -2.30
CA LYS A 113 9.37 17.62 -1.74
C LYS A 113 8.51 18.25 -2.82
N GLU A 114 9.12 18.64 -3.95
CA GLU A 114 8.39 19.17 -5.11
C GLU A 114 7.44 18.12 -5.68
N ALA A 115 7.92 16.90 -5.95
CA ALA A 115 7.09 15.80 -6.44
C ALA A 115 5.90 15.51 -5.51
N ALA A 116 6.12 15.51 -4.20
CA ALA A 116 5.05 15.34 -3.21
C ALA A 116 4.04 16.51 -3.20
N ALA A 117 4.49 17.74 -3.49
CA ALA A 117 3.60 18.89 -3.62
C ALA A 117 2.74 18.80 -4.89
N LEU A 118 3.34 18.42 -6.02
CA LEU A 118 2.63 18.20 -7.29
C LEU A 118 1.62 17.05 -7.21
N ALA A 119 1.92 15.98 -6.47
CA ALA A 119 1.01 14.85 -6.32
C ALA A 119 -0.24 15.15 -5.47
N ARG A 120 -0.27 16.30 -4.75
CA ARG A 120 -1.41 16.71 -3.91
C ARG A 120 -2.44 17.59 -4.65
N THR A 121 -2.12 18.05 -5.87
CA THR A 121 -3.00 18.89 -6.69
C THR A 121 -3.88 18.05 -7.61
#